data_AF-A0A1I8PVB5-F1
#
_entry.id   AF-A0A1I8PVB5-F1
#
_cell.length_a   1.000
_cell.length_b   1.000
_cell.length_c   1.000
_cell.angle_alpha   90.00
_cell.angle_beta   90.00
_cell.angle_gamma   90.00
#
_symmetry.space_group_name_H-M   'P 1'
#
loop_
_entity.id
_entity.type
_entity.pdbx_description
1 polymer ?
#
loop_
_entity_poly.entity_id
_entity_poly.type
_entity_poly.pdbx_seq_one_letter_code
_entity_poly.pdbx_strand_id
1 'polypeptide(L)'
;MSAILEETSNRLLPRIVLIACGSFSPPTPMHLRMFEIAKDHFEMQGTHKVIGGIVSPTHDAYGKKGLAPGKHRCAMVKLALQSSSWIRLSEWETMQDGWSRTQTVLQYHQNFMNNYINSPDLDNMNGTDKHIPGWLPPVLRERRDPVQLRLLCGADLLESFAVPGLWAEDDIEDIISNHGLVVISRSGSDAEKFVFESDILTKYQRNITLVTNWVSNEVSSTMIRRLLSRGQSAKYLIDDLVLEYIKRFGLFQSKTKYITSLTRPPKQNFLNIAYNNHQTNMQTSSNETTPSDVDDDDDDGDVVTNKEEYMDETDFSTAKIIMPRNNLDNRKPNVFCCGDSKGSGVINKLLGGHTTKKKPSGPGQAVQVVTNEYGVTEIFDEDEMQSKKFKMADV
;
A
#
# COMPACT_ATOMS: atom_id res chain seq x y z
N MET A 1 -4.50 -48.45 9.51
CA MET A 1 -4.78 -47.07 9.05
C MET A 1 -4.26 -45.97 9.98
N SER A 2 -3.63 -46.26 11.14
CA SER A 2 -3.07 -45.19 12.00
C SER A 2 -1.60 -44.85 11.74
N ALA A 3 -0.85 -45.68 10.99
CA ALA A 3 0.58 -45.43 10.73
C ALA A 3 0.85 -44.41 9.61
N ILE A 4 -0.15 -44.02 8.81
CA ILE A 4 0.00 -43.03 7.73
C ILE A 4 -0.29 -41.60 8.22
N LEU A 5 -0.96 -41.45 9.37
CA LEU A 5 -1.29 -40.14 9.94
C LEU A 5 -0.23 -39.58 10.90
N GLU A 6 0.73 -40.40 11.32
CA GLU A 6 1.79 -39.97 12.25
C GLU A 6 3.07 -39.53 11.54
N GLU A 7 3.16 -39.76 10.22
CA GLU A 7 4.34 -39.44 9.40
C GLU A 7 4.37 -37.98 8.89
N THR A 8 3.31 -37.18 9.13
CA THR A 8 3.26 -35.75 8.79
C THR A 8 3.81 -34.83 9.88
N SER A 9 4.22 -35.35 11.04
CA SER A 9 4.52 -34.54 12.24
C SER A 9 5.96 -34.04 12.39
N ASN A 10 6.72 -33.87 11.29
CA ASN A 10 8.07 -33.28 11.38
C ASN A 10 8.51 -32.46 10.15
N ARG A 11 7.60 -32.04 9.28
CA ARG A 11 7.97 -31.13 8.19
C ARG A 11 7.96 -29.69 8.70
N LEU A 12 9.14 -29.14 8.91
CA LEU A 12 9.32 -27.73 9.23
C LEU A 12 8.64 -26.85 8.18
N LEU A 13 7.79 -25.91 8.62
CA LEU A 13 7.11 -24.98 7.72
C LEU A 13 8.12 -24.08 6.98
N PRO A 14 7.84 -23.73 5.71
CA PRO A 14 8.55 -22.66 5.00
C PRO A 14 8.47 -21.35 5.79
N ARG A 15 9.55 -20.57 5.76
CA ARG A 15 9.66 -19.32 6.51
C ARG A 15 9.48 -18.11 5.61
N ILE A 16 8.70 -17.15 6.06
CA ILE A 16 8.47 -15.90 5.31
C ILE A 16 8.70 -14.67 6.17
N VAL A 17 9.10 -13.59 5.51
CA VAL A 17 9.11 -12.23 6.05
C VAL A 17 8.16 -11.38 5.22
N LEU A 18 7.31 -10.61 5.88
CA LEU A 18 6.38 -9.70 5.22
C LEU A 18 7.00 -8.30 5.14
N ILE A 19 6.88 -7.63 4.00
CA ILE A 19 7.31 -6.23 3.85
C ILE A 19 6.19 -5.39 3.26
N ALA A 20 5.88 -4.26 3.91
CA ALA A 20 4.95 -3.27 3.40
C ALA A 20 5.70 -2.01 2.99
N CYS A 21 5.67 -1.70 1.69
CA CYS A 21 6.20 -0.46 1.14
C CYS A 21 5.08 0.58 1.06
N GLY A 22 5.37 1.86 1.32
CA GLY A 22 4.34 2.89 1.24
C GLY A 22 4.76 4.23 1.82
N SER A 23 3.86 5.22 1.75
CA SER A 23 4.17 6.57 2.25
C SER A 23 4.24 6.64 3.77
N PHE A 24 3.25 6.08 4.50
CA PHE A 24 3.12 6.21 5.96
C PHE A 24 3.15 7.67 6.43
N SER A 25 2.31 8.52 5.83
CA SER A 25 2.32 9.98 6.03
C SER A 25 0.99 10.51 6.60
N PRO A 26 0.62 10.23 7.87
CA PRO A 26 1.35 9.43 8.88
C PRO A 26 0.98 7.94 8.85
N PRO A 27 1.69 7.07 9.60
CA PRO A 27 1.23 5.70 9.82
C PRO A 27 -0.10 5.67 10.60
N THR A 28 -1.04 4.82 10.17
CA THR A 28 -2.29 4.51 10.88
C THR A 28 -2.32 3.06 11.37
N PRO A 29 -3.24 2.70 12.29
CA PRO A 29 -3.42 1.33 12.75
C PRO A 29 -3.78 0.35 11.63
N MET A 30 -4.38 0.82 10.53
CA MET A 30 -4.67 -0.03 9.37
C MET A 30 -3.39 -0.65 8.82
N HIS A 31 -2.32 0.14 8.68
CA HIS A 31 -1.05 -0.37 8.16
C HIS A 31 -0.50 -1.51 9.01
N LEU A 32 -0.55 -1.36 10.34
CA LEU A 32 -0.07 -2.36 11.27
C LEU A 32 -1.02 -3.57 11.33
N ARG A 33 -2.33 -3.33 11.23
CA ARG A 33 -3.34 -4.38 11.23
C ARG A 33 -3.20 -5.32 10.03
N MET A 34 -2.74 -4.83 8.87
CA MET A 34 -2.47 -5.69 7.70
C MET A 34 -1.43 -6.77 8.03
N PHE A 35 -0.39 -6.45 8.80
CA PHE A 35 0.62 -7.41 9.22
C PHE A 35 0.03 -8.50 10.11
N GLU A 36 -0.76 -8.12 11.11
CA GLU A 36 -1.41 -9.07 12.02
C GLU A 36 -2.38 -10.00 11.26
N ILE A 37 -3.20 -9.45 10.35
CA ILE A 37 -4.13 -10.25 9.52
C ILE A 37 -3.36 -11.25 8.64
N ALA A 38 -2.29 -10.80 7.98
CA ALA A 38 -1.47 -11.66 7.14
C ALA A 38 -0.81 -12.77 7.96
N LYS A 39 -0.25 -12.44 9.13
CA LYS A 39 0.39 -13.40 10.01
C LYS A 39 -0.59 -14.46 10.51
N ASP A 40 -1.75 -14.03 11.03
CA ASP A 40 -2.82 -14.93 11.47
C ASP A 40 -3.22 -15.90 10.35
N HIS A 41 -3.37 -15.40 9.12
CA HIS A 41 -3.71 -16.24 7.98
C HIS A 41 -2.70 -17.38 7.75
N PHE A 42 -1.40 -17.06 7.68
CA PHE A 42 -0.37 -18.08 7.42
C PHE A 42 -0.22 -19.08 8.57
N GLU A 43 -0.27 -18.60 9.82
CA GLU A 43 -0.08 -19.44 11.00
C GLU A 43 -1.29 -20.35 11.25
N MET A 44 -2.52 -19.85 11.10
CA MET A 44 -3.74 -20.66 11.25
C MET A 44 -3.89 -21.71 10.15
N GLN A 45 -3.50 -21.40 8.92
CA GLN A 45 -3.53 -22.37 7.81
C GLN A 45 -2.39 -23.39 7.90
N GLY A 46 -1.40 -23.16 8.79
CA GLY A 46 -0.23 -24.02 8.90
C GLY A 46 0.59 -24.11 7.62
N THR A 47 0.56 -23.08 6.77
CA THR A 47 1.25 -23.10 5.46
C THR A 47 2.67 -22.54 5.55
N HIS A 48 2.88 -21.52 6.38
CA HIS A 48 4.16 -20.83 6.55
C HIS A 48 4.36 -20.41 8.01
N LYS A 49 5.63 -20.27 8.42
CA LYS A 49 6.02 -19.59 9.66
C LYS A 49 6.41 -18.14 9.33
N VAL A 50 5.67 -17.16 9.83
CA VAL A 50 6.02 -15.74 9.69
C VAL A 50 7.07 -15.38 10.73
N ILE A 51 8.28 -15.03 10.29
CA ILE A 51 9.41 -14.78 11.20
C ILE A 51 9.73 -13.30 11.38
N GLY A 52 9.13 -12.41 10.58
CA GLY A 52 9.29 -10.97 10.72
C GLY A 52 8.38 -10.15 9.81
N GLY A 53 8.19 -8.89 10.18
CA GLY A 53 7.51 -7.87 9.39
C GLY A 53 8.42 -6.66 9.20
N ILE A 54 8.41 -6.05 8.02
CA ILE A 54 9.21 -4.89 7.65
C ILE A 54 8.29 -3.78 7.16
N VAL A 55 8.33 -2.62 7.79
CA VAL A 55 7.73 -1.39 7.26
C VAL A 55 8.84 -0.62 6.52
N SER A 56 8.65 -0.34 5.22
CA SER A 56 9.59 0.42 4.40
C SER A 56 8.93 1.71 3.91
N PRO A 57 9.15 2.86 4.60
CA PRO A 57 8.66 4.14 4.13
C PRO A 57 9.35 4.57 2.84
N THR A 58 8.56 5.11 1.91
CA THR A 58 9.11 5.50 0.60
C THR A 58 10.04 6.69 0.67
N HIS A 59 10.90 6.90 -0.32
CA HIS A 59 11.78 8.06 -0.40
C HIS A 59 11.01 9.38 -0.61
N ASP A 60 11.59 10.51 -0.20
CA ASP A 60 10.94 11.84 -0.32
C ASP A 60 10.77 12.30 -1.77
N ALA A 61 11.67 11.88 -2.65
CA ALA A 61 11.57 12.10 -4.10
C ALA A 61 10.39 11.38 -4.76
N TYR A 62 9.63 10.54 -4.04
CA TYR A 62 8.35 10.03 -4.53
C TYR A 62 7.36 11.17 -4.83
N GLY A 63 7.53 12.34 -4.18
CA GLY A 63 6.86 13.58 -4.59
C GLY A 63 5.34 13.60 -4.41
N LYS A 64 4.79 12.67 -3.62
CA LYS A 64 3.34 12.62 -3.35
C LYS A 64 2.86 13.87 -2.61
N LYS A 65 1.72 14.42 -3.04
CA LYS A 65 1.06 15.54 -2.34
C LYS A 65 0.78 15.18 -0.88
N GLY A 66 1.28 16.02 0.04
CA GLY A 66 1.12 15.81 1.48
C GLY A 66 2.06 14.76 2.10
N LEU A 67 3.10 14.35 1.37
CA LEU A 67 4.18 13.53 1.91
C LEU A 67 5.02 14.34 2.90
N ALA A 68 5.03 13.92 4.17
CA ALA A 68 5.94 14.47 5.16
C ALA A 68 7.39 14.01 4.86
N PRO A 69 8.43 14.75 5.28
CA PRO A 69 9.81 14.30 5.13
C PRO A 69 10.07 12.91 5.73
N GLY A 70 10.94 12.14 5.10
CA GLY A 70 11.21 10.73 5.41
C GLY A 70 11.64 10.54 6.86
N LYS A 71 12.49 11.45 7.37
CA LYS A 71 12.88 11.48 8.78
C LYS A 71 11.69 11.47 9.75
N HIS A 72 10.62 12.20 9.43
CA HIS A 72 9.43 12.29 10.28
C HIS A 72 8.57 11.03 10.14
N ARG A 73 8.45 10.50 8.92
CA ARG A 73 7.69 9.26 8.67
C ARG A 73 8.35 8.07 9.36
N CYS A 74 9.67 7.93 9.26
CA CYS A 74 10.43 6.92 9.98
C CYS A 74 10.28 7.06 11.50
N ALA A 75 10.41 8.27 12.06
CA ALA A 75 10.20 8.50 13.49
C ALA A 75 8.79 8.13 13.95
N MET A 76 7.75 8.53 13.20
CA MET A 76 6.36 8.16 13.50
C MET A 76 6.14 6.64 13.41
N VAL A 77 6.76 5.95 12.43
CA VAL A 77 6.68 4.49 12.34
C VAL A 77 7.38 3.83 13.53
N LYS A 78 8.55 4.31 13.98
CA LYS A 78 9.20 3.79 15.20
C LYS A 78 8.29 3.91 16.42
N LEU A 79 7.63 5.05 16.59
CA LEU A 79 6.67 5.26 17.68
C LEU A 79 5.47 4.32 17.57
N ALA A 80 4.90 4.16 16.38
CA ALA A 80 3.77 3.26 16.13
C ALA A 80 4.12 1.78 16.37
N LEU A 81 5.39 1.40 16.21
CA LEU A 81 5.88 0.03 16.37
C LEU A 81 6.42 -0.29 17.77
N GLN A 82 6.37 0.65 18.73
CA GLN A 82 6.95 0.47 20.08
C GLN A 82 6.45 -0.79 20.82
N SER A 83 5.22 -1.20 20.57
CA SER A 83 4.58 -2.37 21.19
C SER A 83 4.70 -3.64 20.34
N SER A 84 5.24 -3.54 19.12
CA SER A 84 5.43 -4.69 18.25
C SER A 84 6.71 -5.44 18.59
N SER A 85 6.61 -6.77 18.71
CA SER A 85 7.75 -7.66 18.92
C SER A 85 8.37 -8.19 17.63
N TRP A 86 7.67 -8.06 16.49
CA TRP A 86 7.99 -8.78 15.26
C TRP A 86 7.97 -7.91 13.99
N ILE A 87 7.38 -6.71 14.03
CA ILE A 87 7.37 -5.76 12.92
C ILE A 87 8.44 -4.68 13.20
N ARG A 88 9.28 -4.39 12.22
CA ARG A 88 10.42 -3.49 12.35
C ARG A 88 10.48 -2.49 11.19
N LEU A 89 11.04 -1.31 11.44
CA LEU A 89 11.24 -0.28 10.43
C LEU A 89 12.53 -0.53 9.65
N SER A 90 12.45 -0.48 8.32
CA SER A 90 13.61 -0.29 7.44
C SER A 90 13.66 1.16 6.95
N GLU A 91 14.78 1.83 7.21
CA GLU A 91 15.04 3.20 6.72
C GLU A 91 15.77 3.20 5.38
N TRP A 92 16.08 2.02 4.84
CA TRP A 92 16.95 1.88 3.67
C TRP A 92 16.45 2.70 2.48
N GLU A 93 15.16 2.61 2.14
CA GLU A 93 14.59 3.34 1.00
C GLU A 93 14.64 4.85 1.21
N THR A 94 14.37 5.34 2.43
CA THR A 94 14.47 6.77 2.76
C THR A 94 15.89 7.32 2.76
N MET A 95 16.90 6.46 2.81
CA MET A 95 18.32 6.82 2.81
C MET A 95 18.98 6.72 1.44
N GLN A 96 18.23 6.34 0.39
CA GLN A 96 18.75 6.35 -0.97
C GLN A 96 18.87 7.78 -1.51
N ASP A 97 19.66 7.99 -2.56
CA ASP A 97 19.81 9.31 -3.20
C ASP A 97 18.54 9.76 -3.95
N GLY A 98 17.60 8.85 -4.19
CA GLY A 98 16.39 9.08 -4.96
C GLY A 98 15.31 8.03 -4.72
N TRP A 99 14.15 8.25 -5.35
CA TRP A 99 13.06 7.27 -5.27
C TRP A 99 13.47 5.94 -5.88
N SER A 100 13.13 4.86 -5.17
CA SER A 100 13.44 3.49 -5.56
C SER A 100 12.18 2.76 -5.97
N ARG A 101 12.27 1.95 -7.03
CA ARG A 101 11.18 1.07 -7.45
C ARG A 101 10.94 0.01 -6.37
N THR A 102 9.68 -0.37 -6.14
CA THR A 102 9.31 -1.40 -5.14
C THR A 102 10.08 -2.69 -5.35
N GLN A 103 10.26 -3.12 -6.60
CA GLN A 103 11.07 -4.28 -6.98
C GLN A 103 12.49 -4.20 -6.38
N THR A 104 13.16 -3.04 -6.50
CA THR A 104 14.51 -2.81 -5.97
C THR A 104 14.54 -2.89 -4.45
N VAL A 105 13.51 -2.36 -3.77
CA VAL A 105 13.37 -2.46 -2.32
C VAL A 105 13.24 -3.92 -1.89
N LEU A 106 12.41 -4.72 -2.56
CA LEU A 106 12.25 -6.14 -2.26
C LEU A 106 13.55 -6.91 -2.48
N GLN A 107 14.20 -6.69 -3.63
CA GLN A 107 15.44 -7.35 -4.00
C GLN A 107 16.55 -7.08 -2.99
N TYR A 108 16.69 -5.83 -2.52
CA TYR A 108 17.67 -5.47 -1.49
C TYR A 108 17.44 -6.28 -0.19
N HIS A 109 16.23 -6.27 0.33
CA HIS A 109 15.93 -6.95 1.60
C HIS A 109 16.07 -8.48 1.49
N GLN A 110 15.64 -9.07 0.37
CA GLN A 110 15.80 -10.50 0.11
C GLN A 110 17.28 -10.89 0.01
N ASN A 111 18.08 -10.12 -0.74
CA ASN A 111 19.52 -10.37 -0.88
C ASN A 111 20.26 -10.23 0.45
N PHE A 112 19.93 -9.20 1.24
CA PHE A 112 20.53 -9.02 2.54
C PHE A 112 20.22 -10.21 3.46
N MET A 113 18.98 -10.68 3.52
CA MET A 113 18.60 -11.85 4.32
C MET A 113 19.33 -13.12 3.85
N ASN A 114 19.38 -13.36 2.53
CA ASN A 114 20.07 -14.52 1.97
C ASN A 114 21.56 -14.50 2.31
N ASN A 115 22.21 -13.34 2.16
CA ASN A 115 23.63 -13.17 2.50
C ASN A 115 23.87 -13.37 4.01
N TYR A 116 22.98 -12.87 4.86
CA TYR A 116 23.08 -13.01 6.31
C TYR A 116 22.91 -14.47 6.78
N ILE A 117 21.98 -15.22 6.18
CA ILE A 117 21.77 -16.64 6.49
C ILE A 117 22.99 -17.48 6.09
N ASN A 118 23.59 -17.18 4.93
CA ASN A 118 24.67 -17.97 4.35
C ASN A 118 26.07 -17.53 4.81
N SER A 119 26.20 -16.45 5.59
CA SER A 119 27.48 -15.97 6.10
C SER A 119 28.08 -16.94 7.14
N PRO A 120 29.29 -17.50 6.93
CA PRO A 120 29.87 -18.53 7.79
C PRO A 120 30.34 -18.01 9.16
N ASP A 121 30.68 -16.72 9.29
CA ASP A 121 31.43 -16.18 10.45
C ASP A 121 30.85 -14.85 11.01
N LEU A 122 29.67 -14.89 11.61
CA LEU A 122 29.21 -13.77 12.47
C LEU A 122 29.51 -14.02 13.96
N ASP A 123 29.73 -15.29 14.34
CA ASP A 123 29.91 -15.68 15.74
C ASP A 123 31.39 -15.59 16.20
N ASN A 124 32.34 -15.45 15.26
CA ASN A 124 33.79 -15.36 15.50
C ASN A 124 34.41 -13.97 15.22
N MET A 125 33.62 -12.98 14.79
CA MET A 125 34.11 -11.65 14.44
C MET A 125 33.93 -10.67 15.60
N ASN A 126 34.91 -10.67 16.51
CA ASN A 126 35.15 -9.54 17.40
C ASN A 126 35.58 -8.32 16.57
N GLY A 127 34.64 -7.44 16.21
CA GLY A 127 34.96 -6.02 16.09
C GLY A 127 35.26 -5.42 14.71
N THR A 128 34.83 -6.00 13.59
CA THR A 128 34.79 -5.27 12.30
C THR A 128 33.39 -5.26 11.69
N ASP A 129 32.53 -4.45 12.31
CA ASP A 129 31.55 -3.54 11.72
C ASP A 129 30.86 -3.93 10.39
N LYS A 130 30.10 -5.03 10.40
CA LYS A 130 28.87 -5.08 9.59
C LYS A 130 27.71 -4.69 10.49
N HIS A 131 27.28 -3.43 10.38
CA HIS A 131 26.07 -2.96 11.04
C HIS A 131 24.89 -3.87 10.65
N ILE A 132 24.45 -4.73 11.57
CA ILE A 132 23.23 -5.52 11.39
C ILE A 132 22.06 -4.53 11.41
N PRO A 133 21.26 -4.42 10.35
CA PRO A 133 20.22 -3.43 10.28
C PRO A 133 19.10 -3.77 11.25
N GLY A 134 18.52 -2.75 11.90
CA GLY A 134 17.49 -2.93 12.92
C GLY A 134 16.17 -3.55 12.42
N TRP A 135 15.97 -3.62 11.10
CA TRP A 135 14.82 -4.28 10.47
C TRP A 135 14.95 -5.81 10.41
N LEU A 136 16.17 -6.35 10.54
CA LEU A 136 16.41 -7.78 10.37
C LEU A 136 15.73 -8.59 11.49
N PRO A 137 14.98 -9.66 11.15
CA PRO A 137 14.38 -10.51 12.18
C PRO A 137 15.46 -11.18 13.05
N PRO A 138 15.39 -11.08 14.40
CA PRO A 138 16.40 -11.68 15.28
C PRO A 138 16.50 -13.21 15.12
N VAL A 139 15.37 -13.85 14.82
CA VAL A 139 15.23 -15.31 14.66
C VAL A 139 15.66 -15.81 13.28
N LEU A 140 16.19 -14.95 12.41
CA LEU A 140 16.49 -15.29 11.02
C LEU A 140 17.50 -16.45 10.90
N ARG A 141 18.54 -16.44 11.75
CA ARG A 141 19.61 -17.46 11.78
C ARG A 141 19.31 -18.69 12.65
N GLU A 142 18.14 -18.79 13.30
CA GLU A 142 17.77 -20.00 14.07
C GLU A 142 17.76 -21.26 13.20
N ARG A 143 17.49 -21.09 11.90
CA ARG A 143 17.57 -22.15 10.89
C ARG A 143 18.24 -21.62 9.63
N ARG A 144 18.86 -22.51 8.86
CA ARG A 144 19.56 -22.20 7.59
C ARG A 144 18.71 -22.39 6.32
N ASP A 145 17.45 -22.81 6.44
CA ASP A 145 16.57 -22.95 5.28
C ASP A 145 16.27 -21.58 4.64
N PRO A 146 15.96 -21.53 3.33
CA PRO A 146 15.62 -20.28 2.66
C PRO A 146 14.44 -19.57 3.32
N VAL A 147 14.49 -18.24 3.30
CA VAL A 147 13.41 -17.36 3.79
C VAL A 147 12.91 -16.54 2.61
N GLN A 148 11.61 -16.57 2.36
CA GLN A 148 10.99 -15.80 1.28
C GLN A 148 10.46 -14.47 1.81
N LEU A 149 10.86 -13.37 1.18
CA LEU A 149 10.26 -12.06 1.38
C LEU A 149 8.99 -11.96 0.53
N ARG A 150 7.87 -11.55 1.14
CA ARG A 150 6.61 -11.31 0.42
C ARG A 150 6.17 -9.87 0.59
N LEU A 151 5.72 -9.25 -0.51
CA LEU A 151 5.15 -7.90 -0.50
C LEU A 151 3.75 -7.96 0.11
N LEU A 152 3.56 -7.27 1.24
CA LEU A 152 2.29 -7.10 1.92
C LEU A 152 1.65 -5.78 1.48
N CYS A 153 0.44 -5.84 0.96
CA CYS A 153 -0.27 -4.65 0.48
C CYS A 153 -1.79 -4.75 0.65
N GLY A 154 -2.48 -3.63 0.44
CA GLY A 154 -3.94 -3.63 0.28
C GLY A 154 -4.36 -3.95 -1.16
N ALA A 155 -5.66 -4.19 -1.36
CA ALA A 155 -6.24 -4.39 -2.69
C ALA A 155 -5.97 -3.23 -3.65
N ASP A 156 -5.99 -1.97 -3.20
CA ASP A 156 -5.76 -0.85 -4.13
C ASP A 156 -4.32 -0.82 -4.68
N LEU A 157 -3.33 -1.44 -4.01
CA LEU A 157 -1.98 -1.59 -4.60
C LEU A 157 -1.99 -2.64 -5.69
N LEU A 158 -2.65 -3.78 -5.45
CA LEU A 158 -2.83 -4.82 -6.46
C LEU A 158 -3.51 -4.23 -7.70
N GLU A 159 -4.62 -3.51 -7.52
CA GLU A 159 -5.36 -2.88 -8.61
C GLU A 159 -4.52 -1.83 -9.36
N SER A 160 -3.58 -1.18 -8.68
CA SER A 160 -2.67 -0.22 -9.30
C SER A 160 -1.75 -0.82 -10.37
N PHE A 161 -1.55 -2.15 -10.38
CA PHE A 161 -0.79 -2.82 -11.45
C PHE A 161 -1.44 -2.68 -12.83
N ALA A 162 -2.75 -2.39 -12.90
CA ALA A 162 -3.44 -2.15 -14.15
C ALA A 162 -3.36 -0.68 -14.63
N VAL A 163 -2.77 0.23 -13.85
CA VAL A 163 -2.65 1.65 -14.23
C VAL A 163 -1.52 1.81 -15.26
N PRO A 164 -1.81 2.22 -16.50
CA PRO A 164 -0.78 2.32 -17.54
C PRO A 164 0.34 3.28 -17.16
N GLY A 165 1.59 2.85 -17.33
CA GLY A 165 2.78 3.66 -17.06
C GLY A 165 3.13 3.83 -15.58
N LEU A 166 2.33 3.27 -14.65
CA LEU A 166 2.64 3.34 -13.21
C LEU A 166 3.67 2.29 -12.78
N TRP A 167 3.62 1.11 -13.39
CA TRP A 167 4.50 -0.01 -13.11
C TRP A 167 5.15 -0.50 -14.40
N ALA A 168 6.44 -0.82 -14.35
CA ALA A 168 7.08 -1.55 -15.43
C ALA A 168 6.60 -3.01 -15.41
N GLU A 169 6.29 -3.59 -16.56
CA GLU A 169 5.79 -4.98 -16.65
C GLU A 169 6.81 -5.99 -16.08
N ASP A 170 8.10 -5.79 -16.37
CA ASP A 170 9.19 -6.60 -15.81
C ASP A 170 9.24 -6.53 -14.28
N ASP A 171 8.93 -5.36 -13.69
CA ASP A 171 8.89 -5.21 -12.24
C ASP A 171 7.69 -5.96 -11.64
N ILE A 172 6.52 -5.92 -12.30
CA ILE A 172 5.35 -6.70 -11.87
C ILE A 172 5.69 -8.20 -11.92
N GLU A 173 6.29 -8.66 -13.01
CA GLU A 173 6.67 -10.08 -13.14
C GLU A 173 7.67 -10.50 -12.07
N ASP A 174 8.72 -9.71 -11.84
CA ASP A 174 9.76 -10.00 -10.84
C ASP A 174 9.18 -10.03 -9.42
N ILE A 175 8.37 -9.04 -9.05
CA ILE A 175 7.72 -8.96 -7.74
C ILE A 175 6.92 -10.24 -7.47
N ILE A 176 6.12 -10.71 -8.43
CA ILE A 176 5.19 -11.81 -8.19
C ILE A 176 5.87 -13.17 -8.39
N SER A 177 6.85 -13.28 -9.28
CA SER A 177 7.57 -14.53 -9.51
C SER A 177 8.60 -14.84 -8.43
N ASN A 178 9.40 -13.85 -8.00
CA ASN A 178 10.53 -14.06 -7.09
C ASN A 178 10.19 -13.82 -5.62
N HIS A 179 9.26 -12.90 -5.33
CA HIS A 179 8.89 -12.55 -3.95
C HIS A 179 7.52 -13.12 -3.58
N GLY A 180 6.49 -12.75 -4.34
CA GLY A 180 5.10 -13.07 -4.06
C GLY A 180 4.38 -11.95 -3.32
N LEU A 181 3.06 -12.01 -3.37
CA LEU A 181 2.17 -10.95 -2.93
C LEU A 181 1.23 -11.47 -1.84
N VAL A 182 1.02 -10.67 -0.80
CA VAL A 182 0.01 -10.91 0.25
C VAL A 182 -0.91 -9.70 0.26
N VAL A 183 -2.13 -9.89 -0.22
CA VAL A 183 -3.09 -8.80 -0.44
C VAL A 183 -4.17 -8.86 0.64
N ILE A 184 -4.24 -7.82 1.46
CA ILE A 184 -5.32 -7.63 2.42
C ILE A 184 -6.47 -6.92 1.71
N SER A 185 -7.52 -7.67 1.43
CA SER A 185 -8.68 -7.21 0.67
C SER A 185 -9.83 -6.87 1.62
N ARG A 186 -10.71 -5.93 1.24
CA ARG A 186 -11.88 -5.59 2.05
C ARG A 186 -12.99 -6.61 1.78
N SER A 187 -13.88 -6.83 2.75
CA SER A 187 -15.08 -7.63 2.49
C SER A 187 -15.87 -7.06 1.31
N GLY A 188 -16.01 -7.84 0.23
CA GLY A 188 -16.72 -7.42 -0.98
C GLY A 188 -15.87 -6.77 -2.06
N SER A 189 -14.54 -6.66 -1.90
CA SER A 189 -13.65 -6.34 -3.03
C SER A 189 -13.43 -7.54 -3.94
N ASP A 190 -13.31 -7.32 -5.24
CA ASP A 190 -13.21 -8.37 -6.25
C ASP A 190 -11.75 -8.66 -6.66
N ALA A 191 -10.86 -8.78 -5.67
CA ALA A 191 -9.43 -8.99 -5.88
C ALA A 191 -9.14 -10.31 -6.63
N GLU A 192 -9.97 -11.34 -6.42
CA GLU A 192 -9.88 -12.61 -7.15
C GLU A 192 -10.15 -12.42 -8.64
N LYS A 193 -11.18 -11.67 -8.99
CA LYS A 193 -11.47 -11.34 -10.39
C LYS A 193 -10.36 -10.52 -11.01
N PHE A 194 -9.80 -9.53 -10.31
CA PHE A 194 -8.69 -8.74 -10.82
C PHE A 194 -7.46 -9.62 -11.14
N VAL A 195 -7.13 -10.58 -10.28
CA VAL A 195 -6.06 -11.56 -10.55
C VAL A 195 -6.39 -12.40 -11.78
N PHE A 196 -7.63 -12.87 -11.91
CA PHE A 196 -8.08 -13.69 -13.04
C PHE A 196 -8.06 -12.95 -14.38
N GLU A 197 -8.39 -11.66 -14.39
CA GLU A 197 -8.42 -10.83 -15.62
C GLU A 197 -7.03 -10.43 -16.13
N SER A 198 -5.98 -10.66 -15.34
CA SER A 198 -4.61 -10.37 -15.72
C SER A 198 -3.82 -11.65 -16.00
N ASP A 199 -3.27 -11.76 -17.21
CA ASP A 199 -2.48 -12.92 -17.65
C ASP A 199 -1.26 -13.16 -16.75
N ILE A 200 -0.55 -12.09 -16.38
CA ILE A 200 0.66 -12.20 -15.55
C ILE A 200 0.34 -12.58 -14.11
N LEU A 201 -0.74 -12.04 -13.53
CA LEU A 201 -1.17 -12.38 -12.18
C LEU A 201 -1.69 -13.81 -12.12
N THR A 202 -2.45 -14.23 -13.13
CA THR A 202 -2.97 -15.60 -13.25
C THR A 202 -1.82 -16.60 -13.41
N LYS A 203 -0.80 -16.29 -14.22
CA LYS A 203 0.40 -17.13 -14.40
C LYS A 203 1.08 -17.45 -13.05
N TYR A 204 1.16 -16.47 -12.15
CA TYR A 204 1.81 -16.60 -10.85
C TYR A 204 0.84 -16.64 -9.66
N GLN A 205 -0.43 -16.97 -9.88
CA GLN A 205 -1.48 -16.92 -8.84
C GLN A 205 -1.13 -17.69 -7.56
N ARG A 206 -0.34 -18.77 -7.66
CA ARG A 206 0.10 -19.57 -6.49
C ARG A 206 1.01 -18.78 -5.54
N ASN A 207 1.64 -17.71 -6.03
CA ASN A 207 2.46 -16.82 -5.23
C ASN A 207 1.71 -15.56 -4.77
N ILE A 208 0.41 -15.48 -5.06
CA ILE A 208 -0.49 -14.41 -4.60
C ILE A 208 -1.40 -15.01 -3.52
N THR A 209 -1.36 -14.43 -2.32
CA THR A 209 -2.20 -14.81 -1.20
C THR A 209 -3.21 -13.71 -0.94
N LEU A 210 -4.48 -13.96 -1.19
CA LEU A 210 -5.57 -13.02 -0.92
C LEU A 210 -6.14 -13.32 0.47
N VAL A 211 -6.20 -12.29 1.32
CA VAL A 211 -6.70 -12.42 2.70
C VAL A 211 -7.78 -11.36 2.95
N THR A 212 -8.99 -11.82 3.23
CA THR A 212 -10.12 -10.94 3.52
C THR A 212 -10.00 -10.33 4.91
N ASN A 213 -9.99 -9.01 4.99
CA ASN A 213 -10.23 -8.28 6.22
C ASN A 213 -11.74 -8.12 6.46
N TRP A 214 -12.24 -8.83 7.47
CA TRP A 214 -13.65 -8.81 7.88
C TRP A 214 -14.02 -7.59 8.74
N VAL A 215 -13.05 -6.82 9.23
CA VAL A 215 -13.28 -5.65 10.07
C VAL A 215 -13.00 -4.38 9.27
N SER A 216 -14.06 -3.63 8.95
CA SER A 216 -13.98 -2.38 8.18
C SER A 216 -13.41 -1.22 9.01
N ASN A 217 -12.10 -1.24 9.25
CA ASN A 217 -11.38 -0.10 9.82
C ASN A 217 -10.71 0.72 8.70
N GLU A 218 -11.42 1.71 8.16
CA GLU A 218 -11.02 2.47 6.96
C GLU A 218 -10.27 3.79 7.26
N VAL A 219 -9.44 3.81 8.31
CA VAL A 219 -8.68 5.01 8.68
C VAL A 219 -7.44 5.16 7.78
N SER A 220 -7.58 5.99 6.73
CA SER A 220 -6.48 6.33 5.80
C SER A 220 -5.63 7.52 6.29
N SER A 221 -4.38 7.58 5.85
CA SER A 221 -3.49 8.73 6.13
C SER A 221 -4.07 10.05 5.62
N THR A 222 -4.73 10.04 4.45
CA THR A 222 -5.42 11.23 3.91
C THR A 222 -6.51 11.73 4.85
N MET A 223 -7.31 10.82 5.42
CA MET A 223 -8.34 11.18 6.40
C MET A 223 -7.71 11.81 7.64
N ILE A 224 -6.60 11.25 8.15
CA ILE A 224 -5.88 11.80 9.30
C ILE A 224 -5.36 13.21 9.01
N ARG A 225 -4.68 13.43 7.88
CA ARG A 225 -4.19 14.77 7.49
C ARG A 225 -5.35 15.77 7.38
N ARG A 226 -6.48 15.35 6.79
CA ARG A 226 -7.69 16.17 6.64
C ARG A 226 -8.27 16.57 8.00
N LEU A 227 -8.39 15.65 8.95
CA LEU A 227 -8.86 15.95 10.32
C LEU A 227 -7.95 16.96 11.01
N LEU A 228 -6.63 16.73 10.97
CA LEU A 228 -5.63 17.59 11.61
C LEU A 228 -5.63 19.01 11.04
N SER A 229 -5.67 19.15 9.70
CA SER A 229 -5.71 20.45 9.02
C SER A 229 -6.97 21.26 9.34
N ARG A 230 -8.07 20.57 9.66
CA ARG A 230 -9.36 21.17 10.08
C ARG A 230 -9.45 21.39 11.59
N GLY A 231 -8.40 21.07 12.34
CA GLY A 231 -8.38 21.15 13.80
C GLY A 231 -9.26 20.11 14.51
N GLN A 232 -9.74 19.10 13.80
CA GLN A 232 -10.55 18.00 14.35
C GLN A 232 -9.66 16.98 15.07
N SER A 233 -10.21 16.27 16.06
CA SER A 233 -9.45 15.26 16.80
C SER A 233 -9.15 14.03 15.94
N ALA A 234 -7.89 13.59 15.95
CA ALA A 234 -7.45 12.28 15.42
C ALA A 234 -7.17 11.25 16.54
N LYS A 235 -7.55 11.56 17.79
CA LYS A 235 -7.39 10.64 18.93
C LYS A 235 -8.15 9.33 18.67
N TYR A 236 -7.56 8.20 19.06
CA TYR A 236 -8.06 6.85 18.82
C TYR A 236 -8.07 6.39 17.36
N LEU A 237 -7.70 7.26 16.41
CA LEU A 237 -7.54 6.88 15.01
C LEU A 237 -6.08 6.56 14.67
N ILE A 238 -5.13 7.09 15.42
CA ILE A 238 -3.70 6.80 15.35
C ILE A 238 -3.11 6.64 16.74
N ASP A 239 -1.90 6.08 16.82
CA ASP A 239 -1.16 5.94 18.07
C ASP A 239 -0.95 7.31 18.74
N ASP A 240 -1.11 7.33 20.06
CA ASP A 240 -1.06 8.52 20.87
C ASP A 240 0.32 9.21 20.80
N LEU A 241 1.42 8.45 20.74
CA LEU A 241 2.76 9.01 20.58
C LEU A 241 2.99 9.59 19.18
N VAL A 242 2.39 8.97 18.15
CA VAL A 242 2.42 9.53 16.78
C VAL A 242 1.67 10.85 16.74
N LEU A 243 0.50 10.93 17.38
CA LEU A 243 -0.28 12.16 17.47
C LEU A 243 0.48 13.27 18.22
N GLU A 244 1.17 12.94 19.31
CA GLU A 244 2.05 13.88 20.02
C GLU A 244 3.23 14.35 19.16
N TYR A 245 3.86 13.43 18.43
CA TYR A 245 4.96 13.75 17.52
C TYR A 245 4.52 14.74 16.43
N ILE A 246 3.37 14.48 15.78
CA ILE A 246 2.79 15.36 14.76
C ILE A 246 2.59 16.78 15.29
N LYS A 247 2.04 16.92 16.50
CA LYS A 247 1.83 18.23 17.13
C LYS A 247 3.14 18.94 17.43
N ARG A 248 4.10 18.21 18.01
CA ARG A 248 5.40 18.76 18.41
C ARG A 248 6.19 19.31 17.23
N PHE A 249 6.12 18.66 16.07
CA PHE A 249 6.85 19.05 14.86
C PHE A 249 6.00 19.85 13.86
N GLY A 250 4.78 20.26 14.23
CA GLY A 250 3.92 21.09 13.37
C GLY A 250 3.54 20.43 12.03
N LEU A 251 3.44 19.10 11.99
CA LEU A 251 3.19 18.37 10.75
C LEU A 251 1.74 18.50 10.29
N PHE A 252 1.52 18.38 8.97
CA PHE A 252 0.20 18.32 8.33
C PHE A 252 -0.70 19.54 8.57
N GLN A 253 -0.11 20.72 8.79
CA GLN A 253 -0.84 21.95 9.11
C GLN A 253 -1.81 21.77 10.28
N SER A 254 -1.43 20.98 11.28
CA SER A 254 -2.28 20.66 12.42
C SER A 254 -2.72 21.93 13.15
N LYS A 255 -4.01 22.27 13.04
CA LYS A 255 -4.64 23.40 13.76
C LYS A 255 -5.29 22.98 15.08
N THR A 256 -5.10 21.71 15.46
CA THR A 256 -5.80 21.09 16.58
C THR A 256 -5.44 21.76 17.91
N LYS A 257 -6.47 22.30 18.59
CA LYS A 257 -6.41 22.83 19.96
C LYS A 257 -6.50 21.76 21.05
N TYR A 258 -6.78 20.51 20.67
CA TYR A 258 -6.95 19.39 21.60
C TYR A 258 -5.60 18.98 22.20
N ILE A 259 -5.43 19.28 23.48
CA ILE A 259 -4.34 18.76 24.31
C ILE A 259 -4.54 17.24 24.36
N THR A 260 -3.56 16.46 23.86
CA THR A 260 -3.47 15.06 24.26
C THR A 260 -3.01 15.10 25.71
N SER A 261 -3.96 15.07 26.63
CA SER A 261 -3.69 14.93 28.05
C SER A 261 -3.24 13.50 28.32
N LEU A 262 -2.10 13.11 27.76
CA LEU A 262 -1.36 11.98 28.30
C LEU A 262 -0.52 12.56 29.42
N THR A 263 -0.89 12.15 30.63
CA THR A 263 0.02 12.06 31.76
C THR A 263 1.42 11.73 31.25
N ARG A 264 2.34 12.70 31.36
CA ARG A 264 3.76 12.58 31.03
C ARG A 264 4.26 11.17 31.35
N PRO A 265 4.67 10.36 30.36
CA PRO A 265 5.69 9.37 30.63
C PRO A 265 6.94 10.14 31.11
N PRO A 266 7.72 9.62 32.08
CA PRO A 266 8.89 10.34 32.56
C PRO A 266 9.77 10.72 31.36
N LYS A 267 10.22 11.99 31.34
CA LYS A 267 10.95 12.68 30.25
C LYS A 267 12.22 11.96 29.75
N GLN A 268 12.53 10.77 30.23
CA GLN A 268 13.77 10.05 29.97
C GLN A 268 13.74 9.15 28.72
N ASN A 269 12.57 8.78 28.16
CA ASN A 269 12.54 7.84 27.02
C ASN A 269 12.28 8.46 25.63
N PHE A 270 11.69 9.66 25.55
CA PHE A 270 11.34 10.26 24.25
C PHE A 270 12.54 10.79 23.45
N LEU A 271 13.56 11.32 24.11
CA LEU A 271 14.75 11.83 23.43
C LEU A 271 15.64 10.68 22.96
N ASN A 272 15.82 9.62 23.76
CA ASN A 272 16.72 8.51 23.42
C ASN A 272 16.30 7.71 22.18
N ILE A 273 15.00 7.58 21.89
CA ILE A 273 14.53 6.84 20.70
C ILE A 273 14.70 7.69 19.41
N ALA A 274 14.66 9.02 19.53
CA ALA A 274 14.74 9.94 18.41
C ALA A 274 16.16 10.48 18.13
N TYR A 275 17.06 10.51 19.13
CA TYR A 275 18.36 11.18 19.04
C TYR A 275 19.59 10.26 18.98
N ASN A 276 19.51 8.97 19.36
CA ASN A 276 20.72 8.17 19.65
C ASN A 276 21.49 7.57 18.46
N ASN A 277 21.26 8.01 17.21
CA ASN A 277 22.11 7.61 16.07
C ASN A 277 23.00 8.74 15.50
N HIS A 278 23.09 9.89 16.19
CA HIS A 278 23.81 11.06 15.65
C HIS A 278 25.13 11.44 16.34
N GLN A 279 25.73 10.58 17.19
CA GLN A 279 27.01 10.93 17.86
C GLN A 279 28.19 9.97 17.63
N THR A 280 28.11 8.99 16.73
CA THR A 280 29.29 8.22 16.30
C THR A 280 29.77 8.60 14.90
N ASN A 281 29.91 9.90 14.66
CA ASN A 281 30.90 10.45 13.74
C ASN A 281 30.89 11.98 13.85
N MET A 282 32.07 12.57 13.98
CA MET A 282 32.37 14.00 14.24
C MET A 282 32.55 14.37 15.72
N GLN A 283 33.62 13.88 16.33
CA GLN A 283 34.34 14.61 17.37
C GLN A 283 35.73 14.96 16.84
N THR A 284 35.93 16.21 16.39
CA THR A 284 37.17 16.94 16.64
C THR A 284 36.88 18.45 16.78
N SER A 285 37.51 19.01 17.81
CA SER A 285 37.81 20.42 18.12
C SER A 285 36.69 21.43 18.47
N SER A 286 36.78 21.82 19.76
CA SER A 286 36.91 23.19 20.31
C SER A 286 35.68 24.03 20.67
N ASN A 287 35.50 24.15 22.00
CA ASN A 287 35.42 25.33 22.86
C ASN A 287 34.44 26.50 22.60
N GLU A 288 33.58 26.66 23.63
CA GLU A 288 33.23 27.87 24.39
C GLU A 288 32.30 28.97 23.85
N THR A 289 31.50 29.46 24.81
CA THR A 289 30.79 30.74 24.96
C THR A 289 29.48 31.00 24.20
N THR A 290 28.37 30.96 24.95
CA THR A 290 27.29 31.97 24.90
C THR A 290 27.75 33.24 25.66
N PRO A 291 27.06 34.42 25.61
CA PRO A 291 25.72 34.74 25.08
C PRO A 291 25.63 36.08 24.31
N SER A 292 24.46 36.37 23.70
CA SER A 292 23.66 37.60 23.91
C SER A 292 22.72 37.93 22.74
N ASP A 293 21.58 38.49 23.14
CA ASP A 293 20.43 38.94 22.35
C ASP A 293 20.73 40.07 21.37
N VAL A 294 20.02 40.07 20.23
CA VAL A 294 19.73 41.29 19.46
C VAL A 294 18.34 41.14 18.83
N ASP A 295 17.48 42.10 19.16
CA ASP A 295 16.18 42.38 18.54
C ASP A 295 16.35 42.98 17.12
N ASP A 296 15.33 42.81 16.26
CA ASP A 296 14.69 43.87 15.44
C ASP A 296 14.06 43.33 14.13
N ASP A 297 12.74 43.55 14.08
CA ASP A 297 11.91 44.15 13.02
C ASP A 297 11.66 43.50 11.63
N ASP A 298 10.36 43.21 11.43
CA ASP A 298 9.44 43.52 10.32
C ASP A 298 9.88 43.43 8.85
N ASP A 299 9.15 42.60 8.07
CA ASP A 299 8.67 43.02 6.73
C ASP A 299 7.41 42.26 6.28
N ASP A 300 6.43 43.03 5.83
CA ASP A 300 5.10 42.65 5.31
C ASP A 300 5.16 42.63 3.78
N GLY A 301 4.67 41.58 3.11
CA GLY A 301 4.94 41.44 1.66
C GLY A 301 4.12 40.44 0.87
N ASP A 302 2.82 40.69 0.82
CA ASP A 302 1.94 40.57 -0.36
C ASP A 302 1.50 39.21 -0.95
N VAL A 303 0.21 39.23 -1.29
CA VAL A 303 -0.64 38.15 -1.77
C VAL A 303 -0.61 38.09 -3.28
N VAL A 304 -0.29 36.92 -3.86
CA VAL A 304 -0.68 36.61 -5.23
C VAL A 304 -1.40 35.27 -5.27
N THR A 305 -2.72 35.38 -5.41
CA THR A 305 -3.63 34.30 -5.78
C THR A 305 -3.34 33.84 -7.21
N ASN A 306 -3.02 32.56 -7.41
CA ASN A 306 -3.21 31.92 -8.71
C ASN A 306 -4.01 30.63 -8.57
N LYS A 307 -4.91 30.50 -9.55
CA LYS A 307 -6.08 29.64 -9.59
C LYS A 307 -5.73 28.15 -9.67
N GLU A 308 -6.47 27.42 -8.86
CA GLU A 308 -6.97 26.06 -9.01
C GLU A 308 -6.72 25.37 -10.36
N GLU A 309 -5.94 24.28 -10.33
CA GLU A 309 -6.17 23.12 -11.18
C GLU A 309 -6.21 21.85 -10.34
N TYR A 310 -7.15 21.00 -10.72
CA TYR A 310 -7.80 19.93 -9.97
C TYR A 310 -7.00 18.62 -10.07
N MET A 311 -6.62 18.02 -8.93
CA MET A 311 -6.34 16.57 -8.80
C MET A 311 -6.19 16.17 -7.31
N ASP A 312 -7.12 15.33 -6.86
CA ASP A 312 -7.27 14.57 -5.60
C ASP A 312 -7.72 13.17 -6.09
N GLU A 313 -7.32 11.98 -5.61
CA GLU A 313 -6.92 11.43 -4.32
C GLU A 313 -6.00 10.20 -4.55
N THR A 314 -5.18 9.81 -3.56
CA THR A 314 -5.08 8.41 -3.04
C THR A 314 -3.90 8.28 -2.06
N ASP A 315 -4.18 8.10 -0.77
CA ASP A 315 -3.44 7.15 0.09
C ASP A 315 -4.47 6.04 0.35
N PHE A 316 -4.48 5.02 -0.52
CA PHE A 316 -5.28 3.79 -0.45
C PHE A 316 -6.77 3.97 -0.06
N SER A 317 -7.54 4.51 -1.02
CA SER A 317 -8.98 4.30 -1.16
C SER A 317 -9.44 4.74 -2.57
N THR A 318 -9.79 3.80 -3.45
CA THR A 318 -10.35 4.11 -4.78
C THR A 318 -11.87 4.29 -4.70
N ALA A 319 -12.35 5.41 -5.23
CA ALA A 319 -13.76 5.73 -5.37
C ALA A 319 -14.44 4.81 -6.41
N LYS A 320 -15.69 4.41 -6.12
CA LYS A 320 -16.55 3.62 -7.00
C LYS A 320 -16.68 4.25 -8.39
N ILE A 321 -16.49 3.44 -9.41
CA ILE A 321 -16.91 3.72 -10.79
C ILE A 321 -18.43 3.88 -10.82
N ILE A 322 -18.92 5.10 -11.10
CA ILE A 322 -20.33 5.37 -11.40
C ILE A 322 -20.40 5.81 -12.87
N MET A 323 -20.97 4.94 -13.72
CA MET A 323 -21.48 5.31 -15.05
C MET A 323 -22.73 6.19 -14.88
N PRO A 324 -23.00 7.14 -15.80
CA PRO A 324 -24.02 8.16 -15.60
C PRO A 324 -25.43 7.55 -15.66
N ARG A 325 -26.24 7.83 -14.63
CA ARG A 325 -27.70 7.65 -14.70
C ARG A 325 -28.38 9.00 -14.54
N ASN A 326 -29.30 9.22 -15.47
CA ASN A 326 -30.11 10.41 -15.64
C ASN A 326 -30.81 10.88 -14.35
N ASN A 327 -30.89 12.21 -14.23
CA ASN A 327 -31.74 12.95 -13.31
C ASN A 327 -33.16 12.36 -13.25
N LEU A 328 -33.65 12.07 -12.04
CA LEU A 328 -35.00 12.41 -11.59
C LEU A 328 -35.15 12.11 -10.08
N ASP A 329 -35.71 13.11 -9.39
CA ASP A 329 -36.43 13.09 -8.12
C ASP A 329 -35.74 13.11 -6.75
N ASN A 330 -35.93 14.28 -6.12
CA ASN A 330 -36.02 14.59 -4.69
C ASN A 330 -36.72 13.50 -3.86
N ARG A 331 -36.11 13.13 -2.72
CA ARG A 331 -36.68 13.14 -1.35
C ARG A 331 -35.71 12.56 -0.32
N LYS A 332 -35.46 13.28 0.78
CA LYS A 332 -34.93 12.75 2.06
C LYS A 332 -35.95 11.75 2.66
N PRO A 333 -35.57 10.74 3.46
CA PRO A 333 -35.45 10.97 4.92
C PRO A 333 -34.46 10.09 5.72
N ASN A 334 -34.10 10.64 6.89
CA ASN A 334 -33.86 10.08 8.23
C ASN A 334 -33.40 8.62 8.48
N VAL A 335 -32.40 8.58 9.36
CA VAL A 335 -31.89 7.50 10.23
C VAL A 335 -33.00 6.72 10.97
N PHE A 336 -32.97 5.38 10.93
CA PHE A 336 -33.29 4.50 12.08
C PHE A 336 -32.75 3.07 11.88
N CYS A 337 -32.48 2.39 13.00
CA CYS A 337 -31.69 1.17 13.16
C CYS A 337 -32.57 -0.08 13.43
N CYS A 338 -32.03 -1.27 13.12
CA CYS A 338 -32.41 -2.65 13.53
C CYS A 338 -33.81 -3.22 13.20
N GLY A 339 -33.84 -4.48 12.71
CA GLY A 339 -35.01 -5.36 12.85
C GLY A 339 -35.14 -6.46 11.78
N ASP A 340 -34.91 -7.71 12.20
CA ASP A 340 -35.05 -8.97 11.46
C ASP A 340 -36.43 -9.23 10.81
N SER A 341 -36.44 -10.06 9.75
CA SER A 341 -37.16 -11.37 9.69
C SER A 341 -37.78 -11.71 8.33
N LYS A 342 -37.32 -12.86 7.78
CA LYS A 342 -38.08 -13.98 7.17
C LYS A 342 -39.06 -13.73 5.99
N GLY A 343 -38.84 -14.49 4.91
CA GLY A 343 -39.82 -15.51 4.48
C GLY A 343 -40.42 -15.45 3.07
N SER A 344 -39.90 -16.28 2.16
CA SER A 344 -40.58 -17.29 1.30
C SER A 344 -41.69 -16.91 0.27
N GLY A 345 -41.61 -17.57 -0.90
CA GLY A 345 -42.75 -17.95 -1.77
C GLY A 345 -42.83 -17.21 -3.12
N VAL A 346 -42.30 -17.69 -4.25
CA VAL A 346 -42.70 -18.82 -5.13
C VAL A 346 -43.92 -18.53 -6.05
N ILE A 347 -43.61 -18.35 -7.35
CA ILE A 347 -44.29 -18.80 -8.61
C ILE A 347 -45.64 -18.17 -9.04
N ASN A 348 -45.65 -17.55 -10.24
CA ASN A 348 -46.43 -18.05 -11.40
C ASN A 348 -46.03 -17.49 -12.78
N LYS A 349 -45.98 -18.43 -13.74
CA LYS A 349 -45.89 -18.37 -15.22
C LYS A 349 -47.16 -17.72 -15.82
N LEU A 350 -47.33 -17.27 -17.08
CA LEU A 350 -47.03 -17.85 -18.41
C LEU A 350 -47.52 -16.87 -19.53
N LEU A 351 -47.15 -17.18 -20.79
CA LEU A 351 -47.55 -16.64 -22.13
C LEU A 351 -46.59 -15.57 -22.69
N GLY A 352 -45.90 -15.70 -23.83
CA GLY A 352 -45.89 -16.69 -24.92
C GLY A 352 -45.89 -15.97 -26.28
N GLY A 353 -44.78 -15.99 -27.03
CA GLY A 353 -44.70 -15.47 -28.41
C GLY A 353 -43.31 -15.63 -29.06
N HIS A 354 -43.22 -16.47 -30.09
CA HIS A 354 -42.01 -16.80 -30.87
C HIS A 354 -41.64 -15.73 -31.91
N THR A 355 -40.34 -15.59 -32.23
CA THR A 355 -39.80 -15.60 -33.62
C THR A 355 -38.25 -15.65 -33.67
N THR A 356 -37.76 -16.59 -34.48
CA THR A 356 -36.51 -16.65 -35.26
C THR A 356 -35.13 -16.44 -34.62
N LYS A 357 -34.37 -17.55 -34.55
CA LYS A 357 -32.94 -17.65 -34.22
C LYS A 357 -32.04 -17.07 -35.32
N LYS A 358 -31.10 -16.19 -34.96
CA LYS A 358 -29.77 -16.06 -35.59
C LYS A 358 -28.72 -15.96 -34.48
N LYS A 359 -27.68 -16.81 -34.56
CA LYS A 359 -26.54 -16.89 -33.63
C LYS A 359 -25.73 -15.58 -33.68
N PRO A 360 -25.26 -15.03 -32.55
CA PRO A 360 -24.14 -14.10 -32.56
C PRO A 360 -22.82 -14.87 -32.56
N SER A 361 -21.95 -14.42 -33.47
CA SER A 361 -20.54 -14.73 -33.63
C SER A 361 -19.76 -14.45 -32.34
N GLY A 362 -18.71 -15.23 -32.08
CA GLY A 362 -17.89 -15.12 -30.87
C GLY A 362 -17.01 -13.86 -30.82
N PRO A 363 -16.49 -13.51 -29.63
CA PRO A 363 -15.64 -12.34 -29.43
C PRO A 363 -14.23 -12.57 -29.98
N GLY A 364 -13.70 -11.62 -30.77
CA GLY A 364 -12.30 -11.68 -31.22
C GLY A 364 -11.90 -10.98 -32.54
N GLN A 365 -12.61 -9.97 -33.05
CA GLN A 365 -12.11 -9.17 -34.19
C GLN A 365 -12.28 -7.67 -33.94
N ALA A 366 -11.17 -6.93 -34.13
CA ALA A 366 -11.09 -5.49 -34.00
C ALA A 366 -11.70 -4.80 -35.24
N VAL A 367 -12.51 -3.76 -35.03
CA VAL A 367 -13.06 -2.91 -36.10
C VAL A 367 -12.46 -1.51 -35.94
N GLN A 368 -11.86 -0.97 -37.00
CA GLN A 368 -11.29 0.37 -37.02
C GLN A 368 -12.39 1.41 -37.25
N VAL A 369 -12.55 2.36 -36.33
CA VAL A 369 -13.50 3.47 -36.44
C VAL A 369 -12.72 4.75 -36.75
N VAL A 370 -13.01 5.38 -37.89
CA VAL A 370 -12.46 6.69 -38.23
C VAL A 370 -13.59 7.71 -38.17
N THR A 371 -13.49 8.65 -37.24
CA THR A 371 -14.45 9.76 -37.06
C THR A 371 -13.96 10.97 -37.85
N ASN A 372 -14.82 11.55 -38.69
CA ASN A 372 -14.53 12.85 -39.29
C ASN A 372 -15.00 14.02 -38.41
N GLU A 373 -14.51 15.21 -38.72
CA GLU A 373 -14.61 16.45 -37.94
C GLU A 373 -16.03 17.01 -37.74
N TYR A 374 -17.07 16.30 -38.21
CA TYR A 374 -18.48 16.67 -38.02
C TYR A 374 -19.29 15.64 -37.22
N GLY A 375 -18.66 14.60 -36.66
CA GLY A 375 -19.27 13.76 -35.63
C GLY A 375 -20.40 12.83 -36.10
N VAL A 376 -20.41 12.42 -37.37
CA VAL A 376 -21.34 11.39 -37.89
C VAL A 376 -20.59 10.07 -38.06
N THR A 377 -21.14 8.99 -37.49
CA THR A 377 -20.55 7.64 -37.53
C THR A 377 -21.19 6.82 -38.64
N GLU A 378 -20.42 6.42 -39.65
CA GLU A 378 -20.83 5.42 -40.65
C GLU A 378 -19.99 4.14 -40.49
N ILE A 379 -20.65 2.98 -40.58
CA ILE A 379 -20.02 1.66 -40.51
C ILE A 379 -19.83 1.17 -41.94
N PHE A 380 -18.58 0.92 -42.35
CA PHE A 380 -18.28 0.30 -43.64
C PHE A 380 -17.83 -1.14 -43.41
N ASP A 381 -18.49 -2.09 -44.08
CA ASP A 381 -18.02 -3.47 -44.18
C ASP A 381 -16.87 -3.54 -45.22
N GLU A 382 -15.78 -4.22 -44.90
CA GLU A 382 -14.54 -4.28 -45.71
C GLU A 382 -14.69 -4.94 -47.11
N ASP A 383 -15.85 -5.51 -47.43
CA ASP A 383 -16.07 -6.18 -48.72
C ASP A 383 -16.57 -5.24 -49.85
N GLU A 384 -16.80 -3.94 -49.59
CA GLU A 384 -17.30 -2.99 -50.62
C GLU A 384 -16.24 -1.99 -51.15
N MET A 385 -14.96 -2.10 -50.75
CA MET A 385 -13.90 -1.17 -51.19
C MET A 385 -12.96 -1.71 -52.29
N GLN A 386 -13.05 -3.00 -52.65
CA GLN A 386 -12.24 -3.57 -53.74
C GLN A 386 -12.89 -3.52 -55.14
N SER A 387 -14.15 -3.07 -55.29
CA SER A 387 -14.84 -3.06 -56.59
C SER A 387 -14.83 -1.70 -57.33
N LYS A 388 -14.23 -0.64 -56.77
CA LYS A 388 -14.18 0.71 -57.39
C LYS A 388 -12.80 1.29 -57.68
N LYS A 389 -11.73 0.49 -57.58
CA LYS A 389 -10.35 0.93 -57.88
C LYS A 389 -9.63 0.05 -58.92
N PHE A 390 -10.32 -0.38 -59.97
CA PHE A 390 -9.69 -0.84 -61.22
C PHE A 390 -10.67 -0.68 -62.39
N LYS A 391 -10.74 0.51 -63.01
CA LYS A 391 -11.06 0.77 -64.43
C LYS A 391 -11.15 2.28 -64.69
N MET A 392 -10.00 2.93 -64.79
CA MET A 392 -9.76 4.10 -65.64
C MET A 392 -8.25 4.10 -65.95
N ALA A 393 -7.87 3.34 -66.99
CA ALA A 393 -6.70 3.56 -67.82
C ALA A 393 -6.84 2.65 -69.06
N ASP A 394 -6.75 3.29 -70.24
CA ASP A 394 -6.44 2.77 -71.57
C ASP A 394 -7.53 2.10 -72.45
N VAL A 395 -7.82 2.86 -73.53
CA VAL A 395 -8.39 2.56 -74.87
C VAL A 395 -9.90 2.34 -75.00
#